data_AF-A0A7C5CJD5-F1
#
_entry.id   AF-A0A7C5CJD5-F1
#
_cell.length_a   1.000
_cell.length_b   1.000
_cell.length_c   1.000
_cell.angle_alpha   90.00
_cell.angle_beta   90.00
_cell.angle_gamma   90.00
#
_symmetry.space_group_name_H-M   'P 1'
#
loop_
_entity.id
_entity.type
_entity.pdbx_description
1 polymer ?
#
loop_
_entity_poly.entity_id
_entity_poly.type
_entity_poly.pdbx_seq_one_letter_code
_entity_poly.pdbx_strand_id
1 'polypeptide(L)'
;MQYKFCKIFLSVIITATLFISNIYATIITNNLTTIDTLVLYNQDVVDRYNGEQETKIEHLITTTNNIFKDSGLNIRLNVVKMQQYYLDSNYTARTIIKKIQNDTNITHLRNSVGADEVIIYRPYREDGVCGIGYINQGNPDYAYAYVAINCASYHTAHEIGHNLGLYHSENSYPNSGYARGYGIENEFETIMAYKEEYNGKKIYKFSSPLLDCDGQPCGIDEGYEHEADAVKAINSNAPTVALFRNHIDNNDTNIVNKSQKEYELLKERYEKVTIKLNKLYDAYSRINSTYQSYLSKNKLDNYELYILKLYRDKFYLAYETYKNSTYLPIKQEFEALKNRLKL
;
A
#
# COMPACT_ATOMS: atom_id res chain seq x y z
N MET A 1 -31.99 25.36 -1.98
CA MET A 1 -31.56 24.32 -2.95
C MET A 1 -30.18 24.58 -3.59
N GLN A 2 -29.36 25.49 -3.06
CA GLN A 2 -28.01 25.81 -3.58
C GLN A 2 -26.88 24.85 -3.11
N TYR A 3 -27.14 23.97 -2.14
CA TYR A 3 -26.11 23.11 -1.52
C TYR A 3 -25.92 21.71 -2.15
N LYS A 4 -26.79 21.31 -3.09
CA LYS A 4 -26.65 20.01 -3.78
C LYS A 4 -25.75 20.05 -5.02
N PHE A 5 -25.61 21.22 -5.65
CA PHE A 5 -24.85 21.38 -6.89
C PHE A 5 -23.33 21.52 -6.70
N CYS A 6 -22.88 22.01 -5.54
CA CYS A 6 -21.44 22.07 -5.21
C CYS A 6 -20.83 20.66 -4.99
N LYS A 7 -21.64 19.66 -4.59
CA LYS A 7 -21.16 18.29 -4.35
C LYS A 7 -20.88 17.49 -5.63
N ILE A 8 -21.59 17.79 -6.73
CA ILE A 8 -21.45 17.04 -7.99
C ILE A 8 -20.25 17.57 -8.80
N PHE A 9 -20.04 18.90 -8.82
CA PHE A 9 -18.87 19.53 -9.44
C PHE A 9 -17.55 19.11 -8.75
N LEU A 10 -17.57 18.92 -7.42
CA LEU A 10 -16.45 18.36 -6.69
C LEU A 10 -16.22 16.89 -7.08
N SER A 11 -17.28 16.08 -7.26
CA SER A 11 -17.15 14.65 -7.59
C SER A 11 -16.54 14.35 -8.96
N VAL A 12 -16.75 15.20 -9.98
CA VAL A 12 -16.23 14.99 -11.34
C VAL A 12 -14.77 15.44 -11.47
N ILE A 13 -14.39 16.52 -10.78
CA ILE A 13 -12.98 16.93 -10.68
C ILE A 13 -12.22 15.94 -9.79
N ILE A 14 -12.82 15.49 -8.68
CA ILE A 14 -12.27 14.43 -7.80
C ILE A 14 -12.11 13.11 -8.54
N THR A 15 -13.04 12.69 -9.41
CA THR A 15 -12.89 11.42 -10.16
C THR A 15 -11.85 11.51 -11.29
N ALA A 16 -11.66 12.68 -11.91
CA ALA A 16 -10.60 12.90 -12.89
C ALA A 16 -9.21 13.06 -12.23
N THR A 17 -9.11 13.73 -11.08
CA THR A 17 -7.87 13.78 -10.29
C THR A 17 -7.60 12.48 -9.56
N LEU A 18 -8.61 11.67 -9.20
CA LEU A 18 -8.46 10.31 -8.69
C LEU A 18 -8.06 9.32 -9.79
N PHE A 19 -8.48 9.51 -11.03
CA PHE A 19 -7.98 8.71 -12.15
C PHE A 19 -6.53 9.06 -12.47
N ILE A 20 -6.18 10.35 -12.41
CA ILE A 20 -4.81 10.83 -12.61
C ILE A 20 -3.93 10.43 -11.41
N SER A 21 -4.42 10.51 -10.16
CA SER A 21 -3.68 10.05 -8.97
C SER A 21 -3.59 8.54 -8.87
N ASN A 22 -4.57 7.76 -9.36
CA ASN A 22 -4.43 6.31 -9.49
C ASN A 22 -3.45 5.94 -10.60
N ILE A 23 -3.37 6.69 -11.69
CA ILE A 23 -2.36 6.48 -12.73
C ILE A 23 -0.97 6.92 -12.24
N TYR A 24 -0.84 8.02 -11.51
CA TYR A 24 0.42 8.42 -10.85
C TYR A 24 0.79 7.50 -9.68
N ALA A 25 -0.15 6.93 -8.91
CA ALA A 25 0.13 5.95 -7.86
C ALA A 25 0.43 4.55 -8.42
N THR A 26 -0.09 4.22 -9.60
CA THR A 26 0.27 2.96 -10.30
C THR A 26 1.59 3.09 -11.08
N ILE A 27 2.03 4.31 -11.41
CA ILE A 27 3.20 4.57 -12.28
C ILE A 27 4.37 5.28 -11.55
N ILE A 28 4.18 5.81 -10.34
CA ILE A 28 5.28 5.99 -9.39
C ILE A 28 5.63 4.59 -8.89
N THR A 29 6.38 3.89 -9.73
CA THR A 29 7.06 2.63 -9.43
C THR A 29 6.22 1.64 -8.65
N ASN A 30 5.45 0.81 -9.36
CA ASN A 30 5.28 -0.58 -8.92
C ASN A 30 6.62 -1.35 -9.12
N ASN A 31 7.75 -0.73 -8.78
CA ASN A 31 9.02 -1.41 -8.63
C ASN A 31 8.96 -2.04 -7.24
N LEU A 32 9.28 -3.32 -7.21
CA LEU A 32 9.36 -4.09 -5.99
C LEU A 32 10.33 -3.41 -5.01
N THR A 33 9.82 -2.88 -3.90
CA THR A 33 10.66 -2.36 -2.82
C THR A 33 11.31 -3.55 -2.12
N THR A 34 12.62 -3.63 -2.19
CA THR A 34 13.39 -4.68 -1.51
C THR A 34 13.93 -4.12 -0.21
N ILE A 35 13.64 -4.78 0.90
CA ILE A 35 14.15 -4.44 2.23
C ILE A 35 15.24 -5.47 2.55
N ASP A 36 16.49 -5.04 2.53
CA ASP A 36 17.62 -5.92 2.78
C ASP A 36 17.70 -6.26 4.26
N THR A 37 17.74 -7.55 4.57
CA THR A 37 17.55 -8.06 5.92
C THR A 37 18.75 -8.88 6.37
N LEU A 38 19.38 -8.46 7.47
CA LEU A 38 20.33 -9.26 8.22
C LEU A 38 19.57 -10.17 9.17
N VAL A 39 19.74 -11.48 9.03
CA VAL A 39 19.14 -12.45 9.93
C VAL A 39 20.18 -12.96 10.92
N LEU A 40 19.86 -12.82 12.20
CA LEU A 40 20.61 -13.38 13.31
C LEU A 40 19.88 -14.60 13.88
N TYR A 41 20.62 -15.59 14.37
CA TYR A 41 20.03 -16.75 15.05
C TYR A 41 20.93 -17.24 16.19
N ASN A 42 20.31 -17.69 17.29
CA ASN A 42 21.05 -18.26 18.42
C ASN A 42 21.47 -19.73 18.17
N GLN A 43 22.44 -20.24 18.93
CA GLN A 43 22.83 -21.66 18.90
C GLN A 43 21.64 -22.60 19.14
N ASP A 44 20.75 -22.28 20.07
CA ASP A 44 19.56 -23.10 20.34
C ASP A 44 18.65 -23.28 19.11
N VAL A 45 18.70 -22.37 18.14
CA VAL A 45 17.98 -22.53 16.87
C VAL A 45 18.61 -23.64 16.04
N VAL A 46 19.95 -23.65 15.95
CA VAL A 46 20.72 -24.67 15.25
C VAL A 46 20.43 -26.04 15.85
N ASP A 47 20.49 -26.14 17.18
CA ASP A 47 20.27 -27.40 17.90
C ASP A 47 18.82 -27.90 17.70
N ARG A 48 17.84 -27.00 17.77
CA ARG A 48 16.42 -27.35 17.61
C ARG A 48 16.09 -27.94 16.24
N TYR A 49 16.74 -27.43 15.19
CA TYR A 49 16.50 -27.86 13.81
C TYR A 49 17.64 -28.74 13.28
N ASN A 50 18.45 -29.34 14.16
CA ASN A 50 19.51 -30.28 13.80
C ASN A 50 20.47 -29.76 12.71
N GLY A 51 20.79 -28.46 12.73
CA GLY A 51 21.62 -27.80 11.70
C GLY A 51 20.87 -27.29 10.47
N GLU A 52 19.56 -27.49 10.38
CA GLU A 52 18.69 -27.04 9.27
C GLU A 52 17.96 -25.72 9.58
N GLN A 53 18.51 -24.88 10.47
CA GLN A 53 17.90 -23.60 10.84
C GLN A 53 17.64 -22.68 9.65
N GLU A 54 18.52 -22.69 8.63
CA GLU A 54 18.40 -21.83 7.45
C GLU A 54 17.11 -22.13 6.70
N THR A 55 16.77 -23.41 6.47
CA THR A 55 15.50 -23.84 5.86
C THR A 55 14.29 -23.31 6.62
N LYS A 56 14.32 -23.37 7.96
CA LYS A 56 13.22 -22.84 8.77
C LYS A 56 13.12 -21.32 8.64
N ILE A 57 14.24 -20.61 8.68
CA ILE A 57 14.29 -19.16 8.53
C ILE A 57 13.77 -18.75 7.15
N GLU A 58 14.22 -19.42 6.08
CA GLU A 58 13.75 -19.17 4.71
C GLU A 58 12.25 -19.39 4.56
N HIS A 59 11.70 -20.42 5.20
CA HIS A 59 10.25 -20.61 5.26
C HIS A 59 9.51 -19.44 5.92
N LEU A 60 10.05 -18.87 7.02
CA LEU A 60 9.45 -17.71 7.69
C LEU A 60 9.53 -16.44 6.83
N ILE A 61 10.67 -16.21 6.17
CA ILE A 61 10.86 -15.09 5.25
C ILE A 61 9.94 -15.23 4.03
N THR A 62 9.85 -16.43 3.45
CA THR A 62 8.95 -16.72 2.33
C THR A 62 7.49 -16.53 2.72
N THR A 63 7.10 -16.97 3.92
CA THR A 63 5.75 -16.74 4.44
C THR A 63 5.47 -15.25 4.59
N THR A 64 6.42 -14.48 5.11
CA THR A 64 6.29 -13.02 5.23
C THR A 64 6.13 -12.35 3.87
N ASN A 65 6.94 -12.74 2.88
CA ASN A 65 6.85 -12.22 1.52
C ASN A 65 5.52 -12.60 0.83
N ASN A 66 4.98 -13.79 1.11
CA ASN A 66 3.65 -14.17 0.64
C ASN A 66 2.56 -13.34 1.31
N ILE A 67 2.65 -13.05 2.60
CA ILE A 67 1.72 -12.15 3.30
C ILE A 67 1.74 -10.76 2.69
N PHE A 68 2.91 -10.19 2.38
CA PHE A 68 3.01 -8.91 1.67
C PHE A 68 2.28 -8.96 0.33
N LYS A 69 2.57 -9.99 -0.48
CA LYS A 69 1.94 -10.18 -1.78
C LYS A 69 0.43 -10.35 -1.68
N ASP A 70 -0.06 -11.16 -0.75
CA ASP A 70 -1.48 -11.43 -0.55
C ASP A 70 -2.24 -10.23 0.03
N SER A 71 -1.51 -9.29 0.63
CA SER A 71 -1.97 -7.96 1.01
C SER A 71 -1.90 -6.91 -0.10
N GLY A 72 -1.48 -7.29 -1.31
CA GLY A 72 -1.32 -6.35 -2.43
C GLY A 72 -0.15 -5.38 -2.28
N LEU A 73 0.78 -5.65 -1.35
CA LEU A 73 1.99 -4.86 -1.17
C LEU A 73 3.06 -5.30 -2.17
N ASN A 74 3.68 -4.34 -2.84
CA ASN A 74 4.78 -4.60 -3.76
C ASN A 74 6.13 -4.45 -3.06
N ILE A 75 6.31 -5.19 -1.98
CA ILE A 75 7.53 -5.19 -1.16
C ILE A 75 8.01 -6.63 -0.92
N ARG A 76 9.30 -6.80 -0.62
CA ARG A 76 9.85 -8.08 -0.13
C ARG A 76 10.98 -7.87 0.86
N LEU A 77 11.16 -8.82 1.75
CA LEU A 77 12.42 -9.03 2.46
C LEU A 77 13.38 -9.80 1.56
N ASN A 78 14.62 -9.33 1.51
CA ASN A 78 15.74 -10.01 0.87
C ASN A 78 16.79 -10.31 1.94
N VAL A 79 17.08 -11.59 2.21
CA VAL A 79 18.09 -11.94 3.20
C VAL A 79 19.47 -11.76 2.57
N VAL A 80 20.18 -10.72 2.99
CA VAL A 80 21.54 -10.43 2.51
C VAL A 80 22.61 -11.21 3.26
N LYS A 81 22.32 -11.61 4.51
CA LYS A 81 23.19 -12.48 5.31
C LYS A 81 22.42 -13.15 6.44
N MET A 82 22.73 -14.41 6.70
CA MET A 82 22.42 -15.09 7.96
C MET A 82 23.71 -15.20 8.80
N GLN A 83 23.61 -14.90 10.09
CA GLN A 83 24.77 -14.92 10.99
C GLN A 83 24.37 -15.46 12.35
N GLN A 84 25.08 -16.48 12.82
CA GLN A 84 24.91 -16.93 14.18
C GLN A 84 25.34 -15.82 15.17
N TYR A 85 24.49 -15.56 16.16
CA TYR A 85 24.73 -14.59 17.23
C TYR A 85 24.43 -15.22 18.58
N TYR A 86 25.45 -15.32 19.43
CA TYR A 86 25.33 -15.99 20.72
C TYR A 86 24.56 -15.11 21.72
N LEU A 87 23.46 -15.64 22.22
CA LEU A 87 22.66 -15.05 23.29
C LEU A 87 22.77 -15.91 24.55
N ASP A 88 22.81 -15.26 25.71
CA ASP A 88 22.59 -15.97 26.96
C ASP A 88 21.16 -16.52 27.00
N SER A 89 21.05 -17.79 27.38
CA SER A 89 19.78 -18.50 27.56
C SER A 89 18.79 -17.77 28.48
N ASN A 90 19.26 -16.98 29.44
CA ASN A 90 18.44 -16.31 30.45
C ASN A 90 17.91 -14.93 30.00
N TYR A 91 18.33 -14.43 28.84
CA TYR A 91 17.84 -13.13 28.36
C TYR A 91 16.36 -13.21 28.00
N THR A 92 15.59 -12.19 28.36
CA THR A 92 14.21 -12.05 27.89
C THR A 92 14.19 -11.54 26.44
N ALA A 93 13.08 -11.70 25.72
CA ALA A 93 12.85 -11.07 24.42
C ALA A 93 13.17 -9.57 24.41
N ARG A 94 12.74 -8.84 25.46
CA ARG A 94 13.03 -7.40 25.62
C ARG A 94 14.52 -7.10 25.82
N THR A 95 15.23 -7.98 26.53
CA THR A 95 16.68 -7.85 26.70
C THR A 95 17.40 -8.11 25.39
N ILE A 96 16.97 -9.12 24.63
CA ILE A 96 17.58 -9.51 23.36
C ILE A 96 17.49 -8.38 22.33
N ILE A 97 16.30 -7.84 22.09
CA ILE A 97 16.11 -6.78 21.08
C ILE A 97 16.94 -5.53 21.42
N LYS A 98 16.99 -5.13 22.71
CA LYS A 98 17.85 -4.03 23.17
C LYS A 98 19.34 -4.36 23.03
N LYS A 99 19.74 -5.62 23.25
CA LYS A 99 21.13 -6.04 23.12
C LYS A 99 21.60 -5.94 21.67
N ILE A 100 20.85 -6.48 20.71
CA ILE A 100 21.25 -6.42 19.30
C ILE A 100 21.21 -5.00 18.75
N GLN A 101 20.28 -4.17 19.22
CA GLN A 101 20.19 -2.76 18.84
C GLN A 101 21.42 -1.95 19.27
N ASN A 102 21.96 -2.24 20.46
CA ASN A 102 23.11 -1.52 21.03
C ASN A 102 24.46 -2.19 20.74
N ASP A 103 24.49 -3.32 20.02
CA ASP A 103 25.72 -4.04 19.72
C ASP A 103 26.41 -3.41 18.51
N THR A 104 27.56 -2.76 18.74
CA THR A 104 28.32 -2.10 17.68
C THR A 104 28.82 -3.07 16.61
N ASN A 105 29.07 -4.34 16.94
CA ASN A 105 29.44 -5.35 15.94
C ASN A 105 28.27 -5.67 15.02
N ILE A 106 27.04 -5.71 15.54
CA ILE A 106 25.83 -5.87 14.72
C ILE A 106 25.63 -4.64 13.84
N THR A 107 25.82 -3.43 14.37
CA THR A 107 25.75 -2.20 13.57
C THR A 107 26.79 -2.21 12.44
N HIS A 108 28.04 -2.59 12.72
CA HIS A 108 29.07 -2.72 11.68
C HIS A 108 28.73 -3.80 10.65
N LEU A 109 28.26 -4.97 11.10
CA LEU A 109 27.85 -6.05 10.21
C LEU A 109 26.72 -5.60 9.29
N ARG A 110 25.67 -5.01 9.86
CA ARG A 110 24.53 -4.42 9.15
C ARG A 110 24.99 -3.44 8.08
N ASN A 111 25.91 -2.53 8.41
CA ASN A 111 26.47 -1.58 7.44
C ASN A 111 27.27 -2.26 6.32
N SER A 112 28.08 -3.28 6.66
CA SER A 112 28.94 -3.97 5.71
C SER A 112 28.21 -4.86 4.69
N VAL A 113 26.97 -5.26 5.00
CA VAL A 113 26.13 -6.07 4.10
C VAL A 113 24.96 -5.28 3.53
N GLY A 114 24.87 -3.97 3.83
CA GLY A 114 23.78 -3.13 3.33
C GLY A 114 22.40 -3.45 3.91
N ALA A 115 22.30 -4.04 5.10
CA ALA A 115 21.01 -4.46 5.65
C ALA A 115 20.19 -3.29 6.22
N ASP A 116 19.00 -3.07 5.68
CA ASP A 116 17.99 -2.13 6.15
C ASP A 116 17.33 -2.57 7.46
N GLU A 117 17.11 -3.88 7.63
CA GLU A 117 16.44 -4.47 8.78
C GLU A 117 17.29 -5.56 9.44
N VAL A 118 17.09 -5.78 10.74
CA VAL A 118 17.72 -6.88 11.48
C VAL A 118 16.66 -7.71 12.19
N ILE A 119 16.64 -9.02 11.92
CA ILE A 119 15.77 -9.96 12.61
C ILE A 119 16.63 -10.92 13.41
N ILE A 120 16.34 -11.12 14.69
CA ILE A 120 16.93 -12.19 15.48
C ILE A 120 15.94 -13.28 15.83
N TYR A 121 16.33 -14.52 15.57
CA TYR A 121 15.56 -15.72 15.92
C TYR A 121 16.14 -16.45 17.13
N ARG A 122 15.25 -16.86 18.02
CA ARG A 122 15.52 -17.78 19.12
C ARG A 122 14.31 -18.70 19.30
N PRO A 123 14.45 -19.94 19.82
CA PRO A 123 13.27 -20.68 20.26
C PRO A 123 12.48 -19.91 21.33
N TYR A 124 11.16 -20.08 21.31
CA TYR A 124 10.25 -19.57 22.32
C TYR A 124 10.68 -20.07 23.70
N ARG A 125 10.63 -19.18 24.68
CA ARG A 125 10.85 -19.49 26.10
C ARG A 125 9.66 -18.94 26.88
N GLU A 126 9.53 -19.33 28.15
CA GLU A 126 8.47 -18.87 29.05
C GLU A 126 8.61 -17.37 29.45
N ASP A 127 9.22 -16.54 28.59
CA ASP A 127 9.30 -15.09 28.70
C ASP A 127 8.17 -14.36 27.95
N GLY A 128 7.18 -15.12 27.47
CA GLY A 128 5.79 -14.67 27.32
C GLY A 128 5.44 -13.96 26.02
N VAL A 129 6.35 -13.83 25.05
CA VAL A 129 6.06 -13.19 23.75
C VAL A 129 6.63 -13.95 22.57
N CYS A 130 5.85 -14.04 21.49
CA CYS A 130 6.30 -14.65 20.23
C CYS A 130 7.16 -13.72 19.38
N GLY A 131 7.20 -12.43 19.70
CA GLY A 131 8.04 -11.46 19.02
C GLY A 131 7.98 -10.08 19.66
N ILE A 132 8.93 -9.24 19.26
CA ILE A 132 8.96 -7.80 19.53
C ILE A 132 9.58 -7.12 18.31
N GLY A 133 8.85 -6.23 17.66
CA GLY A 133 9.34 -5.25 16.69
C GLY A 133 9.28 -3.84 17.27
N TYR A 134 10.20 -2.98 16.88
CA TYR A 134 10.10 -1.56 17.21
C TYR A 134 9.27 -0.84 16.14
N ILE A 135 8.54 0.19 16.54
CA ILE A 135 7.92 1.08 15.57
C ILE A 135 8.96 2.12 15.18
N ASN A 136 9.57 1.96 14.00
CA ASN A 136 10.81 2.68 13.71
C ASN A 136 10.60 4.17 13.37
N GLN A 137 9.41 4.55 12.88
CA GLN A 137 9.06 5.91 12.48
C GLN A 137 10.09 6.57 11.53
N GLY A 138 10.69 5.78 10.63
CA GLY A 138 11.74 6.24 9.72
C GLY A 138 13.12 6.40 10.35
N ASN A 139 13.31 5.95 11.60
CA ASN A 139 14.61 5.93 12.25
C ASN A 139 15.28 4.55 12.13
N PRO A 140 16.43 4.43 11.43
CA PRO A 140 17.12 3.16 11.24
C PRO A 140 17.61 2.50 12.54
N ASP A 141 17.78 3.25 13.63
CA ASP A 141 18.21 2.72 14.92
C ASP A 141 17.14 1.84 15.58
N TYR A 142 15.92 1.85 15.04
CA TYR A 142 14.79 1.03 15.49
C TYR A 142 14.37 -0.02 14.43
N ALA A 143 15.18 -0.28 13.41
CA ALA A 143 14.92 -1.33 12.41
C ALA A 143 15.39 -2.71 12.91
N TYR A 144 14.80 -3.17 14.02
CA TYR A 144 15.16 -4.42 14.69
C TYR A 144 13.90 -5.18 15.12
N ALA A 145 13.91 -6.49 14.93
CA ALA A 145 12.87 -7.40 15.38
C ALA A 145 13.47 -8.63 16.08
N TYR A 146 12.85 -9.06 17.17
CA TYR A 146 13.03 -10.37 17.79
C TYR A 146 11.82 -11.23 17.44
N VAL A 147 12.06 -12.49 17.04
CA VAL A 147 10.98 -13.45 16.77
C VAL A 147 11.32 -14.82 17.38
N ALA A 148 10.35 -15.39 18.09
CA ALA A 148 10.44 -16.77 18.53
C ALA A 148 10.19 -17.72 17.34
N ILE A 149 11.22 -18.43 16.90
CA ILE A 149 11.25 -19.13 15.59
C ILE A 149 10.21 -20.26 15.45
N ASN A 150 9.73 -20.80 16.57
CA ASN A 150 8.76 -21.88 16.63
C ASN A 150 7.34 -21.40 17.03
N CYS A 151 7.11 -20.10 17.09
CA CYS A 151 5.75 -19.56 17.07
C CYS A 151 5.16 -19.68 15.65
N ALA A 152 3.90 -19.27 15.50
CA ALA A 152 3.22 -19.26 14.21
C ALA A 152 4.00 -18.44 13.17
N SER A 153 4.00 -18.89 11.91
CA SER A 153 4.88 -18.34 10.87
C SER A 153 4.58 -16.89 10.49
N TYR A 154 3.39 -16.39 10.82
CA TYR A 154 3.01 -15.00 10.59
C TYR A 154 3.70 -13.99 11.54
N HIS A 155 4.31 -14.44 12.64
CA HIS A 155 4.92 -13.51 13.61
C HIS A 155 6.07 -12.71 13.02
N THR A 156 6.86 -13.27 12.09
CA THR A 156 7.88 -12.47 11.38
C THR A 156 7.23 -11.30 10.62
N ALA A 157 6.11 -11.52 9.94
CA ALA A 157 5.37 -10.45 9.29
C ALA A 157 4.79 -9.44 10.29
N HIS A 158 4.32 -9.91 11.45
CA HIS A 158 3.82 -9.05 12.52
C HIS A 158 4.90 -8.09 13.04
N GLU A 159 6.07 -8.62 13.41
CA GLU A 159 7.14 -7.78 13.97
C GLU A 159 7.75 -6.85 12.90
N ILE A 160 7.86 -7.30 11.65
CA ILE A 160 8.25 -6.43 10.54
C ILE A 160 7.17 -5.38 10.25
N GLY A 161 5.89 -5.70 10.47
CA GLY A 161 4.80 -4.73 10.44
C GLY A 161 5.03 -3.57 11.40
N HIS A 162 5.49 -3.85 12.64
CA HIS A 162 5.90 -2.79 13.56
C HIS A 162 7.03 -1.95 13.00
N ASN A 163 8.10 -2.57 12.50
CA ASN A 163 9.20 -1.82 11.87
C ASN A 163 8.70 -0.98 10.68
N LEU A 164 7.65 -1.40 9.98
CA LEU A 164 7.02 -0.63 8.91
C LEU A 164 5.99 0.41 9.40
N GLY A 165 5.92 0.68 10.70
CA GLY A 165 5.12 1.74 11.28
C GLY A 165 3.71 1.32 11.73
N LEU A 166 3.43 0.01 11.82
CA LEU A 166 2.12 -0.47 12.23
C LEU A 166 1.99 -0.64 13.74
N TYR A 167 0.77 -0.48 14.22
CA TYR A 167 0.35 -0.74 15.59
C TYR A 167 -0.55 -1.97 15.64
N HIS A 168 -0.83 -2.49 16.84
CA HIS A 168 -1.88 -3.50 17.01
C HIS A 168 -3.26 -2.90 16.73
N SER A 169 -4.30 -3.72 16.81
CA SER A 169 -5.67 -3.29 16.54
C SER A 169 -6.14 -2.14 17.44
N GLU A 170 -7.31 -1.59 17.12
CA GLU A 170 -7.96 -0.56 17.94
C GLU A 170 -8.11 -0.94 19.41
N ASN A 171 -8.42 -2.20 19.70
CA ASN A 171 -8.63 -2.68 21.07
C ASN A 171 -7.37 -2.52 21.93
N SER A 172 -6.18 -2.55 21.31
CA SER A 172 -4.89 -2.29 21.96
C SER A 172 -4.40 -0.86 21.80
N TYR A 173 -4.60 -0.24 20.62
CA TYR A 173 -4.08 1.08 20.27
C TYR A 173 -5.16 1.93 19.57
N PRO A 174 -6.09 2.53 20.32
CA PRO A 174 -7.19 3.29 19.72
C PRO A 174 -6.73 4.58 19.02
N ASN A 175 -5.55 5.10 19.36
CA ASN A 175 -5.03 6.39 18.85
C ASN A 175 -4.05 6.24 17.67
N SER A 176 -3.85 5.05 17.10
CA SER A 176 -2.88 4.83 16.01
C SER A 176 -3.41 5.19 14.62
N GLY A 177 -4.65 5.68 14.52
CA GLY A 177 -5.34 5.92 13.25
C GLY A 177 -5.39 4.65 12.38
N TYR A 178 -5.37 4.81 11.06
CA TYR A 178 -5.46 3.71 10.11
C TYR A 178 -4.27 2.73 10.14
N ALA A 179 -3.11 3.10 10.70
CA ALA A 179 -1.87 2.31 10.65
C ALA A 179 -1.86 1.13 11.64
N ARG A 180 -2.87 0.26 11.58
CA ARG A 180 -3.14 -0.74 12.62
C ARG A 180 -3.77 -2.02 12.11
N GLY A 181 -3.79 -3.04 12.97
CA GLY A 181 -4.56 -4.27 12.74
C GLY A 181 -6.07 -4.05 12.73
N TYR A 182 -6.76 -5.03 12.16
CA TYR A 182 -8.22 -5.11 12.09
C TYR A 182 -8.70 -6.54 12.36
N GLY A 183 -9.92 -6.68 12.88
CA GLY A 183 -10.60 -7.95 13.04
C GLY A 183 -12.09 -7.74 13.24
N ILE A 184 -12.84 -8.83 13.08
CA ILE A 184 -14.27 -8.91 13.39
C ILE A 184 -14.45 -10.04 14.40
N GLU A 185 -15.12 -9.72 15.49
CA GLU A 185 -15.26 -10.60 16.64
C GLU A 185 -15.90 -11.93 16.24
N ASN A 186 -15.29 -13.04 16.67
CA ASN A 186 -15.64 -14.43 16.37
C ASN A 186 -15.57 -14.81 14.88
N GLU A 187 -15.06 -13.93 14.01
CA GLU A 187 -14.93 -14.18 12.57
C GLU A 187 -13.46 -14.28 12.18
N PHE A 188 -12.72 -13.17 12.23
CA PHE A 188 -11.33 -13.14 11.80
C PHE A 188 -10.50 -12.02 12.42
N GLU A 189 -9.18 -12.15 12.32
CA GLU A 189 -8.24 -11.09 12.62
C GLU A 189 -7.08 -11.04 11.61
N THR A 190 -6.65 -9.84 11.24
CA THR A 190 -5.50 -9.58 10.36
C THR A 190 -4.18 -9.71 11.12
N ILE A 191 -3.05 -9.61 10.40
CA ILE A 191 -1.71 -9.87 10.95
C ILE A 191 -1.42 -9.10 12.24
N MET A 192 -1.75 -7.81 12.29
CA MET A 192 -1.42 -6.94 13.43
C MET A 192 -2.43 -7.01 14.59
N ALA A 193 -3.56 -7.70 14.44
CA ALA A 193 -4.57 -7.83 15.50
C ALA A 193 -4.29 -9.04 16.40
N TYR A 194 -4.60 -8.95 17.70
CA TYR A 194 -4.44 -10.10 18.60
C TYR A 194 -5.61 -11.06 18.48
N LYS A 195 -5.33 -12.36 18.61
CA LYS A 195 -6.38 -13.37 18.59
C LYS A 195 -7.28 -13.24 19.82
N GLU A 196 -6.70 -12.86 20.95
CA GLU A 196 -7.36 -12.67 22.24
C GLU A 196 -8.39 -11.52 22.20
N GLU A 197 -8.24 -10.57 21.28
CA GLU A 197 -9.13 -9.41 21.13
C GLU A 197 -10.38 -9.72 20.31
N TYR A 198 -10.27 -10.62 19.33
CA TYR A 198 -11.32 -10.88 18.35
C TYR A 198 -11.83 -12.32 18.39
N ASN A 199 -11.12 -13.26 19.00
CA ASN A 199 -11.46 -14.70 18.98
C ASN A 199 -11.73 -15.24 17.56
N GLY A 200 -11.09 -14.66 16.54
CA GLY A 200 -11.29 -15.01 15.14
C GLY A 200 -10.29 -16.04 14.64
N LYS A 201 -10.38 -16.30 13.34
CA LYS A 201 -9.31 -16.98 12.59
C LYS A 201 -8.27 -15.96 12.09
N LYS A 202 -6.99 -16.30 12.24
CA LYS A 202 -5.90 -15.49 11.71
C LYS A 202 -5.90 -15.51 10.18
N ILE A 203 -6.10 -14.36 9.56
CA ILE A 203 -5.92 -14.14 8.12
C ILE A 203 -4.49 -13.64 7.88
N TYR A 204 -3.83 -14.28 6.91
CA TYR A 204 -2.44 -13.98 6.53
C TYR A 204 -2.38 -12.76 5.61
N LYS A 205 -3.03 -11.67 6.04
CA LYS A 205 -3.06 -10.37 5.36
C LYS A 205 -2.99 -9.24 6.39
N PHE A 206 -2.25 -8.18 6.08
CA PHE A 206 -2.41 -6.87 6.71
C PHE A 206 -3.78 -6.27 6.39
N SER A 207 -4.26 -5.38 7.26
CA SER A 207 -5.57 -4.75 7.11
C SER A 207 -5.61 -3.78 5.92
N SER A 208 -6.75 -3.77 5.23
CA SER A 208 -7.09 -2.79 4.20
C SER A 208 -8.56 -2.93 3.82
N PRO A 209 -9.31 -1.83 3.64
CA PRO A 209 -10.70 -1.88 3.18
C PRO A 209 -10.85 -2.44 1.76
N LEU A 210 -9.76 -2.48 0.99
CA LEU A 210 -9.75 -2.96 -0.40
C LEU A 210 -9.53 -4.47 -0.54
N LEU A 211 -9.22 -5.17 0.55
CA LEU A 211 -8.92 -6.61 0.55
C LEU A 211 -10.10 -7.41 1.07
N ASP A 212 -10.21 -8.65 0.59
CA ASP A 212 -11.18 -9.63 1.08
C ASP A 212 -10.60 -10.51 2.19
N CYS A 213 -11.29 -10.55 3.32
CA CYS A 213 -11.06 -11.37 4.50
C CYS A 213 -12.35 -12.16 4.77
N ASP A 214 -12.47 -13.32 4.12
CA ASP A 214 -13.59 -14.24 4.30
C ASP A 214 -14.95 -13.70 3.81
N GLY A 215 -14.95 -13.01 2.66
CA GLY A 215 -16.18 -12.39 2.13
C GLY A 215 -16.50 -11.03 2.74
N GLN A 216 -15.65 -10.52 3.62
CA GLN A 216 -15.78 -9.21 4.26
C GLN A 216 -14.51 -8.36 4.04
N PRO A 217 -14.59 -7.02 4.10
CA PRO A 217 -13.41 -6.17 4.01
C PRO A 217 -12.38 -6.46 5.12
N CYS A 218 -11.09 -6.48 4.79
CA CYS A 218 -10.00 -6.64 5.76
C CYS A 218 -9.69 -5.36 6.57
N GLY A 219 -10.54 -4.35 6.56
CA GLY A 219 -10.25 -3.05 7.15
C GLY A 219 -11.38 -2.06 6.96
N ILE A 220 -11.16 -0.85 7.47
CA ILE A 220 -12.11 0.26 7.40
C ILE A 220 -11.40 1.45 6.76
N ASP A 221 -12.09 2.14 5.85
CA ASP A 221 -11.57 3.32 5.14
C ASP A 221 -11.10 4.42 6.11
N GLU A 222 -10.04 5.12 5.72
CA GLU A 222 -9.54 6.28 6.47
C GLU A 222 -10.61 7.38 6.58
N GLY A 223 -10.65 8.04 7.73
CA GLY A 223 -11.62 9.09 8.05
C GLY A 223 -12.96 8.59 8.55
N TYR A 224 -13.16 7.26 8.60
CA TYR A 224 -14.27 6.65 9.32
C TYR A 224 -13.87 6.29 10.74
N GLU A 225 -14.88 6.18 11.62
CA GLU A 225 -14.68 5.60 12.94
C GLU A 225 -14.13 4.18 12.78
N HIS A 226 -13.16 3.83 13.62
CA HIS A 226 -12.48 2.55 13.59
C HIS A 226 -11.61 2.27 12.34
N GLU A 227 -11.15 3.30 11.61
CA GLU A 227 -10.27 3.17 10.44
C GLU A 227 -9.11 2.16 10.62
N ALA A 228 -8.84 1.35 9.60
CA ALA A 228 -7.77 0.35 9.62
C ALA A 228 -7.33 0.01 8.19
N ASP A 229 -6.17 0.53 7.79
CA ASP A 229 -5.55 0.35 6.47
C ASP A 229 -4.02 0.26 6.60
N ALA A 230 -3.55 -0.83 7.22
CA ALA A 230 -2.12 -1.10 7.36
C ALA A 230 -1.37 -1.14 6.02
N VAL A 231 -2.02 -1.60 4.94
CA VAL A 231 -1.44 -1.62 3.60
C VAL A 231 -1.04 -0.21 3.14
N LYS A 232 -1.90 0.78 3.37
CA LYS A 232 -1.58 2.18 3.08
C LYS A 232 -0.37 2.68 3.88
N ALA A 233 -0.31 2.39 5.18
CA ALA A 233 0.81 2.79 6.03
C ALA A 233 2.14 2.17 5.55
N ILE A 234 2.12 0.87 5.22
CA ILE A 234 3.31 0.17 4.71
C ILE A 234 3.78 0.79 3.39
N ASN A 235 2.88 1.06 2.44
CA ASN A 235 3.25 1.67 1.16
C ASN A 235 3.91 3.06 1.34
N SER A 236 3.56 3.80 2.39
CA SER A 236 4.19 5.08 2.73
C SER A 236 5.57 4.90 3.37
N ASN A 237 5.75 3.88 4.21
CA ASN A 237 6.94 3.74 5.05
C ASN A 237 8.03 2.85 4.46
N ALA A 238 7.65 1.79 3.74
CA ALA A 238 8.59 0.80 3.19
C ALA A 238 9.68 1.41 2.29
N PRO A 239 9.40 2.40 1.40
CA PRO A 239 10.45 3.03 0.61
C PRO A 239 11.52 3.73 1.45
N THR A 240 11.15 4.32 2.59
CA THR A 240 12.10 4.95 3.53
C THR A 240 12.94 3.89 4.24
N VAL A 241 12.31 2.79 4.68
CA VAL A 241 13.00 1.69 5.35
C VAL A 241 14.03 1.03 4.42
N ALA A 242 13.66 0.78 3.16
CA ALA A 242 14.54 0.22 2.13
C ALA A 242 15.72 1.13 1.71
N LEU A 243 15.85 2.31 2.31
CA LEU A 243 16.94 3.26 2.09
C LEU A 243 17.74 3.50 3.37
N PHE A 244 17.55 2.69 4.41
CA PHE A 244 18.31 2.84 5.64
C PHE A 244 19.79 2.53 5.44
N ARG A 245 20.15 1.64 4.52
CA ARG A 245 21.55 1.37 4.16
C ARG A 245 21.72 1.36 2.64
N ASN A 246 22.97 1.55 2.21
CA ASN A 246 23.31 1.46 0.79
C ASN A 246 23.25 -0.02 0.37
N HIS A 247 22.42 -0.32 -0.63
CA HIS A 247 22.37 -1.63 -1.27
C HIS A 247 23.74 -1.97 -1.88
N ILE A 248 24.27 -3.16 -1.59
CA ILE A 248 25.55 -3.63 -2.14
C ILE A 248 25.24 -4.61 -3.27
N ASP A 249 25.08 -4.10 -4.49
CA ASP A 249 24.88 -4.92 -5.70
C ASP A 249 26.20 -5.13 -6.44
N ASN A 250 26.64 -6.39 -6.59
CA ASN A 250 27.86 -6.73 -7.35
C ASN A 250 27.70 -6.63 -8.90
N ASN A 251 26.68 -5.93 -9.42
CA ASN A 251 26.33 -5.92 -10.86
C ASN A 251 25.92 -4.53 -11.41
N ASP A 252 26.58 -3.48 -10.94
CA ASP A 252 26.11 -2.09 -11.07
C ASP A 252 26.31 -1.39 -12.45
N THR A 253 26.40 -2.14 -13.55
CA THR A 253 26.56 -1.54 -14.91
C THR A 253 25.47 -1.89 -15.92
N ASN A 254 24.65 -2.91 -15.68
CA ASN A 254 23.62 -3.33 -16.65
C ASN A 254 22.20 -2.82 -16.34
N ILE A 255 21.92 -2.35 -15.12
CA ILE A 255 20.58 -1.93 -14.71
C ILE A 255 20.29 -0.48 -15.16
N VAL A 256 21.27 0.42 -15.10
CA VAL A 256 21.12 1.84 -15.49
C VAL A 256 20.74 2.00 -16.97
N ASN A 257 21.21 1.13 -17.86
CA ASN A 257 20.93 1.23 -19.28
C ASN A 257 19.54 0.71 -19.68
N LYS A 258 18.95 -0.21 -18.90
CA LYS A 258 17.61 -0.75 -19.16
C LYS A 258 16.52 0.22 -18.66
N SER A 259 16.72 0.81 -17.48
CA SER A 259 15.79 1.79 -16.91
C SER A 259 15.71 3.08 -17.74
N GLN A 260 16.83 3.54 -18.32
CA GLN A 260 16.86 4.74 -19.17
C GLN A 260 16.02 4.56 -20.45
N LYS A 261 16.09 3.39 -21.10
CA LYS A 261 15.34 3.11 -22.32
C LYS A 261 13.83 2.95 -22.06
N GLU A 262 13.48 2.34 -20.93
CA GLU A 262 12.09 2.24 -20.48
C GLU A 262 11.52 3.61 -20.09
N TYR A 263 12.33 4.49 -19.48
CA TYR A 263 11.96 5.88 -19.18
C TYR A 263 11.64 6.68 -20.44
N GLU A 264 12.47 6.61 -21.49
CA GLU A 264 12.22 7.34 -22.74
C GLU A 264 10.95 6.85 -23.47
N LEU A 265 10.69 5.53 -23.45
CA LEU A 265 9.43 4.95 -23.98
C LEU A 265 8.20 5.40 -23.18
N LEU A 266 8.32 5.49 -21.86
CA LEU A 266 7.25 5.96 -20.98
C LEU A 266 6.96 7.45 -21.20
N LYS A 267 8.00 8.26 -21.36
CA LYS A 267 7.91 9.69 -21.68
C LYS A 267 7.20 9.93 -23.02
N GLU A 268 7.53 9.16 -24.05
CA GLU A 268 6.84 9.24 -25.35
C GLU A 268 5.34 8.87 -25.22
N ARG A 269 5.02 7.88 -24.38
CA ARG A 269 3.62 7.48 -24.12
C ARG A 269 2.86 8.56 -23.34
N TYR A 270 3.51 9.21 -22.37
CA TYR A 270 2.95 10.32 -21.60
C TYR A 270 2.64 11.53 -22.49
N GLU A 271 3.55 11.89 -23.39
CA GLU A 271 3.34 12.99 -24.35
C GLU A 271 2.14 12.70 -25.26
N LYS A 272 2.01 11.46 -25.76
CA LYS A 272 0.86 11.04 -26.57
C LYS A 272 -0.47 11.11 -25.83
N VAL A 273 -0.50 10.75 -24.54
CA VAL A 273 -1.71 10.84 -23.69
C VAL A 273 -2.06 12.30 -23.40
N THR A 274 -1.06 13.12 -23.09
CA THR A 274 -1.23 14.56 -22.82
C THR A 274 -1.80 15.29 -24.05
N ILE A 275 -1.29 14.97 -25.25
CA ILE A 275 -1.82 15.51 -26.50
C ILE A 275 -3.30 15.10 -26.71
N LYS A 276 -3.66 13.84 -26.42
CA LYS A 276 -5.05 13.39 -26.50
C LYS A 276 -5.95 14.13 -25.50
N LEU A 277 -5.47 14.34 -24.26
CA LEU A 277 -6.20 15.04 -23.20
C LEU A 277 -6.41 16.52 -23.51
N ASN A 278 -5.42 17.19 -24.10
CA ASN A 278 -5.55 18.57 -24.54
C ASN A 278 -6.57 18.70 -25.68
N LYS A 279 -6.55 17.79 -26.67
CA LYS A 279 -7.56 17.75 -27.74
C LYS A 279 -8.99 17.52 -27.19
N LEU A 280 -9.09 16.72 -26.15
CA LEU A 280 -10.31 16.45 -25.38
C LEU A 280 -10.85 17.72 -24.72
N TYR A 281 -9.98 18.46 -24.04
CA TYR A 281 -10.32 19.73 -23.40
C TYR A 281 -10.75 20.79 -24.41
N ASP A 282 -10.05 20.89 -25.54
CA ASP A 282 -10.41 21.80 -26.63
C ASP A 282 -11.77 21.46 -27.26
N ALA A 283 -12.05 20.17 -27.47
CA ALA A 283 -13.34 19.72 -27.98
C ALA A 283 -14.48 20.07 -27.00
N TYR A 284 -14.27 19.84 -25.70
CA TYR A 284 -15.22 20.25 -24.67
C TYR A 284 -15.48 21.76 -24.69
N SER A 285 -14.41 22.56 -24.69
CA SER A 285 -14.50 24.02 -24.69
C SER A 285 -15.32 24.54 -25.88
N ARG A 286 -15.12 23.97 -27.09
CA ARG A 286 -15.91 24.29 -28.28
C ARG A 286 -17.38 23.89 -28.16
N ILE A 287 -17.67 22.69 -27.67
CA ILE A 287 -19.04 22.20 -27.47
C ILE A 287 -19.77 23.08 -26.46
N ASN A 288 -19.14 23.37 -25.33
CA ASN A 288 -19.70 24.21 -24.29
C ASN A 288 -19.96 25.63 -24.81
N SER A 289 -19.00 26.26 -25.50
CA SER A 289 -19.17 27.59 -26.09
C SER A 289 -20.34 27.64 -27.08
N THR A 290 -20.45 26.64 -27.95
CA THR A 290 -21.54 26.56 -28.93
C THR A 290 -22.90 26.38 -28.26
N TYR A 291 -22.96 25.56 -27.21
CA TYR A 291 -24.17 25.35 -26.43
C TYR A 291 -24.60 26.61 -25.69
N GLN A 292 -23.68 27.32 -25.04
CA GLN A 292 -23.96 28.60 -24.37
C GLN A 292 -24.48 29.65 -25.36
N SER A 293 -23.92 29.71 -26.57
CA SER A 293 -24.43 30.59 -27.64
C SER A 293 -25.87 30.22 -28.05
N TYR A 294 -26.17 28.93 -28.15
CA TYR A 294 -27.52 28.45 -28.44
C TYR A 294 -28.53 28.81 -27.34
N LEU A 295 -28.17 28.62 -26.06
CA LEU A 295 -29.02 28.98 -24.93
C LEU A 295 -29.33 30.49 -24.92
N SER A 296 -28.30 31.32 -25.07
CA SER A 296 -28.42 32.78 -25.13
C SER A 296 -29.34 33.22 -26.29
N LYS A 297 -29.16 32.65 -27.49
CA LYS A 297 -29.98 33.00 -28.66
C LYS A 297 -31.46 32.64 -28.49
N ASN A 298 -31.76 31.59 -27.73
CA ASN A 298 -33.13 31.11 -27.52
C ASN A 298 -33.74 31.53 -26.16
N LYS A 299 -33.04 32.37 -25.38
CA LYS A 299 -33.45 32.82 -24.03
C LYS A 299 -33.76 31.64 -23.09
N LEU A 300 -32.94 30.59 -23.17
CA LEU A 300 -33.07 29.36 -22.40
C LEU A 300 -32.09 29.40 -21.21
N ASP A 301 -32.30 30.33 -20.29
CA ASP A 301 -31.35 30.67 -19.21
C ASP A 301 -31.29 29.63 -18.07
N ASN A 302 -32.00 28.50 -18.22
CA ASN A 302 -32.25 27.51 -17.16
C ASN A 302 -31.73 26.09 -17.49
N TYR A 303 -30.78 25.95 -18.42
CA TYR A 303 -30.26 24.66 -18.88
C TYR A 303 -28.77 24.53 -18.56
N GLU A 304 -28.37 23.44 -17.91
CA GLU A 304 -26.96 23.09 -17.67
C GLU A 304 -26.58 21.82 -18.44
N LEU A 305 -25.37 21.80 -19.03
CA LEU A 305 -24.82 20.65 -19.75
C LEU A 305 -23.88 19.88 -18.85
N TYR A 306 -24.02 18.55 -18.79
CA TYR A 306 -23.16 17.66 -18.02
C TYR A 306 -22.50 16.62 -18.94
N ILE A 307 -21.17 16.53 -18.90
CA ILE A 307 -20.45 15.40 -19.50
C ILE A 307 -20.42 14.28 -18.47
N LEU A 308 -21.18 13.22 -18.71
CA LEU A 308 -21.37 12.17 -17.71
C LEU A 308 -20.31 11.06 -17.77
N LYS A 309 -19.72 10.72 -18.93
CA LYS A 309 -18.73 9.62 -18.96
C LYS A 309 -17.92 9.49 -20.26
N LEU A 310 -16.65 9.10 -20.10
CA LEU A 310 -15.85 8.42 -21.13
C LEU A 310 -15.96 6.91 -20.90
N TYR A 311 -16.47 6.15 -21.88
CA TYR A 311 -16.52 4.69 -21.78
C TYR A 311 -16.14 4.07 -23.12
N ARG A 312 -15.08 3.25 -23.14
CA ARG A 312 -14.57 2.54 -24.33
C ARG A 312 -14.44 3.45 -25.56
N ASP A 313 -13.71 4.56 -25.41
CA ASP A 313 -13.41 5.53 -26.47
C ASP A 313 -14.63 6.25 -27.09
N LYS A 314 -15.78 6.27 -26.40
CA LYS A 314 -16.98 7.00 -26.82
C LYS A 314 -17.45 7.99 -25.76
N PHE A 315 -17.95 9.13 -26.21
CA PHE A 315 -18.49 10.20 -25.36
C PHE A 315 -19.99 10.06 -25.17
N TYR A 316 -20.43 10.32 -23.95
CA TYR A 316 -21.84 10.40 -23.59
C TYR A 316 -22.11 11.76 -22.94
N LEU A 317 -23.05 12.51 -23.52
CA LEU A 317 -23.48 13.84 -23.07
C LEU A 317 -24.89 13.76 -22.47
N ALA A 318 -25.13 14.50 -21.40
CA ALA A 318 -26.46 14.74 -20.85
C ALA A 318 -26.67 16.23 -20.56
N TYR A 319 -27.92 16.65 -20.43
CA TYR A 319 -28.29 18.00 -20.02
C TYR A 319 -29.43 17.93 -18.99
N GLU A 320 -29.54 18.95 -18.13
CA GLU A 320 -30.63 19.05 -17.15
C GLU A 320 -31.33 20.42 -17.25
N THR A 321 -32.62 20.44 -16.90
CA THR A 321 -33.45 21.65 -16.87
C THR A 321 -34.05 21.85 -15.47
N TYR A 322 -34.23 23.09 -15.04
CA TYR A 322 -34.72 23.44 -13.69
C TYR A 322 -36.12 22.91 -13.29
N LYS A 323 -36.85 22.21 -14.17
CA LYS A 323 -38.24 21.76 -13.89
C LYS A 323 -38.53 20.27 -14.03
N ASN A 324 -37.60 19.42 -14.47
CA ASN A 324 -37.72 17.95 -14.41
C ASN A 324 -36.40 17.28 -14.80
N SER A 325 -35.91 16.35 -13.98
CA SER A 325 -34.79 15.46 -14.33
C SER A 325 -35.31 14.30 -15.18
N THR A 326 -35.22 14.41 -16.51
CA THR A 326 -35.64 13.33 -17.42
C THR A 326 -34.40 12.66 -18.02
N TYR A 327 -34.15 11.41 -17.66
CA TYR A 327 -33.13 10.59 -18.31
C TYR A 327 -33.70 10.03 -19.61
N LEU A 328 -33.54 10.75 -20.71
CA LEU A 328 -33.86 10.23 -22.03
C LEU A 328 -32.63 9.53 -22.61
N PRO A 329 -32.75 8.32 -23.18
CA PRO A 329 -31.71 7.76 -24.03
C PRO A 329 -31.71 8.57 -25.34
N ILE A 330 -30.94 9.66 -25.34
CA ILE A 330 -30.87 10.62 -26.44
C ILE A 330 -30.07 10.01 -27.59
N LYS A 331 -30.73 9.18 -28.40
CA LYS A 331 -30.21 8.73 -29.70
C LYS A 331 -30.69 9.60 -30.85
N GLN A 332 -31.91 10.15 -30.78
CA GLN A 332 -32.49 10.96 -31.87
C GLN A 332 -32.10 12.45 -31.81
N GLU A 333 -32.06 13.07 -30.64
CA GLU A 333 -31.67 14.49 -30.52
C GLU A 333 -30.15 14.70 -30.69
N PHE A 334 -29.32 13.71 -30.34
CA PHE A 334 -27.88 13.78 -30.57
C PHE A 334 -27.53 13.76 -32.06
N GLU A 335 -28.21 12.94 -32.87
CA GLU A 335 -28.01 12.91 -34.33
C GLU A 335 -28.52 14.19 -35.01
N ALA A 336 -29.58 14.82 -34.48
CA ALA A 336 -30.04 16.11 -34.95
C ALA A 336 -29.05 17.24 -34.60
N LEU A 337 -28.43 17.18 -33.42
CA LEU A 337 -27.41 18.13 -32.98
C LEU A 337 -26.09 17.95 -33.76
N LYS A 338 -25.65 16.71 -33.96
CA LYS A 338 -24.47 16.35 -34.76
C LYS A 338 -24.57 16.87 -36.20
N ASN A 339 -25.71 16.63 -36.86
CA ASN A 339 -25.98 17.15 -38.21
C ASN A 339 -26.03 18.68 -38.28
N ARG A 340 -26.50 19.37 -37.23
CA ARG A 340 -26.55 20.85 -37.18
C ARG A 340 -25.20 21.49 -36.85
N LEU A 341 -24.34 20.78 -36.13
CA LEU A 341 -23.00 21.24 -35.74
C LEU A 341 -21.91 20.88 -36.76
N LYS A 342 -22.22 20.10 -37.81
CA LYS A 342 -21.26 19.60 -38.82
C LYS A 342 -20.03 18.89 -38.21
N LEU A 343 -20.25 18.16 -37.11
CA LEU A 343 -19.31 17.19 -36.54
C LEU A 343 -19.68 15.79 -37.04
#